data_AF-A0A5M5W0F3-F1
#
_entry.id   AF-A0A5M5W0F3-F1
#
_cell.length_a   1.000
_cell.length_b   1.000
_cell.length_c   1.000
_cell.angle_alpha   90.00
_cell.angle_beta   90.00
_cell.angle_gamma   90.00
#
_symmetry.space_group_name_H-M   'P 1'
#
loop_
_entity.id
_entity.type
_entity.pdbx_description
1 polymer ?
#
loop_
_entity_poly.entity_id
_entity_poly.type
_entity_poly.pdbx_seq_one_letter_code
_entity_poly.pdbx_strand_id
1 'polypeptide(L)' 'MDAQDVCLALGISKRCLQNYRDNGLIPHSNVGGKFFYQETDIREILENELIKRK' A
#
# COMPACT_ATOMS: atom_id res chain seq x y z
N MET A 1 -6.13 6.00 4.97
CA MET A 1 -6.55 4.59 4.81
C MET A 1 -5.75 3.71 5.75
N ASP A 2 -6.38 2.67 6.31
CA ASP A 2 -5.67 1.67 7.11
C ASP A 2 -5.07 0.55 6.23
N ALA A 3 -4.34 -0.38 6.83
CA ALA A 3 -3.73 -1.48 6.08
C ALA A 3 -4.76 -2.43 5.44
N GLN A 4 -5.96 -2.55 6.01
CA GLN A 4 -7.02 -3.42 5.51
C GLN A 4 -7.64 -2.81 4.24
N ASP A 5 -7.94 -1.51 4.27
CA ASP A 5 -8.46 -0.74 3.14
C ASP A 5 -7.50 -0.81 1.95
N VAL A 6 -6.20 -0.65 2.20
CA VAL A 6 -5.16 -0.73 1.16
C VAL A 6 -5.06 -2.13 0.56
N CYS A 7 -5.13 -3.17 1.39
CA CYS A 7 -5.16 -4.55 0.90
C CYS A 7 -6.37 -4.79 -0.02
N LEU A 8 -7.53 -4.23 0.33
CA LEU A 8 -8.73 -4.37 -0.48
C LEU A 8 -8.64 -3.58 -1.79
N ALA A 9 -8.17 -2.33 -1.74
CA ALA A 9 -8.02 -1.46 -2.90
C ALA A 9 -7.03 -2.02 -3.93
N LEU A 10 -5.88 -2.52 -3.46
CA LEU A 10 -4.88 -3.15 -4.33
C LEU A 10 -5.24 -4.62 -4.67
N GLY A 11 -6.15 -5.23 -3.91
CA GLY A 11 -6.48 -6.65 -3.97
C GLY A 11 -5.27 -7.55 -3.67
N ILE A 12 -4.49 -7.18 -2.65
CA ILE A 12 -3.27 -7.87 -2.23
C ILE A 12 -3.42 -8.42 -0.81
N SER A 13 -2.59 -9.39 -0.46
CA SER A 13 -2.54 -9.90 0.91
C SER A 13 -1.74 -8.95 1.84
N LYS A 14 -1.95 -9.08 3.16
CA LYS A 14 -1.14 -8.36 4.16
C LYS A 14 0.35 -8.62 4.03
N ARG A 15 0.75 -9.83 3.60
CA ARG A 15 2.15 -10.19 3.33
C ARG A 15 2.71 -9.44 2.12
N CYS A 16 1.91 -9.29 1.05
CA CYS A 16 2.30 -8.45 -0.09
C CYS A 16 2.44 -6.97 0.33
N LEU A 17 1.49 -6.45 1.10
CA LEU A 17 1.56 -5.08 1.62
C LEU A 17 2.79 -4.83 2.50
N GLN A 18 3.22 -5.83 3.28
CA GLN A 18 4.50 -5.77 4.03
C GLN A 18 5.68 -5.72 3.07
N ASN A 19 5.79 -6.66 2.11
CA ASN A 19 6.87 -6.65 1.13
C ASN A 19 6.95 -5.32 0.35
N TYR A 20 5.81 -4.74 -0.06
CA TYR A 20 5.81 -3.47 -0.78
C TYR A 20 6.24 -2.30 0.09
N ARG A 21 5.97 -2.36 1.39
CA ARG A 21 6.47 -1.37 2.34
C ARG A 21 7.98 -1.50 2.54
N ASP A 22 8.46 -2.73 2.72
CA ASP A 22 9.88 -3.04 2.92
C ASP A 22 10.70 -2.70 1.67
N ASN A 23 10.11 -2.89 0.49
CA ASN A 23 10.70 -2.52 -0.81
C ASN A 23 10.51 -1.03 -1.16
N GLY A 24 9.77 -0.25 -0.35
CA GLY A 24 9.51 1.17 -0.62
C GLY A 24 8.56 1.45 -1.81
N LEU A 25 7.82 0.45 -2.27
CA LEU A 25 6.84 0.55 -3.36
C LEU A 25 5.54 1.24 -2.94
N ILE A 26 5.14 1.11 -1.67
CA ILE A 26 3.97 1.79 -1.13
C ILE A 26 4.42 2.86 -0.13
N PRO A 27 4.19 4.16 -0.44
CA PRO A 27 4.34 5.24 0.51
C PRO A 27 3.45 5.02 1.72
N HIS A 28 4.03 5.22 2.90
CA HIS A 28 3.33 5.06 4.16
C HIS A 28 3.82 6.13 5.13
N SER A 29 2.90 6.59 5.97
CA SER A 29 3.19 7.50 7.08
C SER A 29 3.08 6.72 8.38
N ASN A 30 4.11 6.77 9.22
CA ASN A 30 4.02 6.25 10.58
C ASN A 30 3.66 7.38 11.53
N VAL A 31 2.50 7.28 12.18
CA VAL A 31 2.09 8.22 13.22
C VAL A 31 1.76 7.42 14.46
N GLY A 32 2.58 7.58 15.51
CA GLY A 32 2.39 6.91 16.79
C GLY A 32 2.39 5.37 16.70
N GLY A 33 3.20 4.78 15.83
CA GLY A 33 3.31 3.32 15.68
C GLY A 33 2.24 2.71 14.78
N LYS A 34 1.29 3.51 14.26
CA LYS A 34 0.33 3.08 13.26
C LYS A 34 0.76 3.53 11.87
N PHE A 35 0.56 2.65 10.89
CA PHE A 35 0.82 2.94 9.49
C PHE A 35 -0.43 3.48 8.83
N PHE A 36 -0.29 4.64 8.21
CA PHE A 36 -1.33 5.31 7.45
C PHE A 36 -0.91 5.42 6.00
N TYR A 37 -1.89 5.25 5.11
CA TYR A 37 -1.70 5.35 3.68
C TYR A 37 -2.59 6.47 3.13
N GLN A 38 -2.01 7.26 2.23
CA GLN A 38 -2.74 8.30 1.51
C GLN A 38 -3.44 7.68 0.31
N GLU A 39 -4.69 8.05 0.10
CA GLU A 39 -5.48 7.55 -1.02
C GLU A 39 -4.90 7.98 -2.36
N THR A 40 -4.33 9.19 -2.44
CA THR A 40 -3.62 9.70 -3.62
C THR A 40 -2.50 8.77 -4.05
N ASP A 41 -1.69 8.31 -3.09
CA ASP A 41 -0.53 7.47 -3.35
C ASP A 41 -0.98 6.08 -3.80
N ILE A 42 -2.02 5.53 -3.16
CA ILE A 42 -2.60 4.23 -3.57
C ILE A 42 -3.19 4.31 -4.98
N ARG A 43 -3.88 5.42 -5.30
CA ARG A 43 -4.44 5.65 -6.64
C ARG A 43 -3.35 5.78 -7.70
N GLU A 44 -2.27 6.52 -7.43
CA GLU A 44 -1.11 6.60 -8.33
C GLU A 44 -0.47 5.23 -8.55
N ILE A 45 -0.36 4.40 -7.51
CA ILE A 45 0.21 3.05 -7.63
C ILE A 45 -0.68 2.15 -8.49
N LEU A 46 -2.00 2.26 -8.36
CA LEU A 46 -2.97 1.56 -9.18
C LEU A 46 -2.90 2.02 -10.64
N GLU A 47 -2.83 3.33 -10.88
CA GLU A 47 -2.77 3.92 -12.23
C GLU A 47 -1.45 3.62 -12.95
N ASN A 48 -0.33 3.65 -12.21
CA ASN A 48 0.99 3.42 -12.79
C ASN A 48 1.35 1.92 -12.88
N GLU A 49 0.43 1.00 -12.55
CA GLU A 49 0.66 -0.46 -12.48
C GLU A 49 1.96 -0.85 -11.76
N LEU A 50 2.40 -0.03 -10.79
CA LEU A 50 3.69 -0.22 -10.10
C LEU A 50 3.73 -1.55 -9.34
N ILE A 51 2.55 -2.10 -9.05
CA ILE A 51 2.34 -3.38 -8.42
C ILE A 51 1.71 -4.33 -9.44
N LYS A 52 2.56 -5.04 -10.20
CA LYS A 52 2.10 -6.11 -11.09
C LYS A 52 1.57 -7.29 -10.28
N ARG A 53 0.31 -7.67 -10.52
CA ARG A 53 -0.19 -9.01 -10.17
C ARG A 53 0.54 -10.00 -11.08
N LYS A 54 1.37 -10.86 -10.48
CA LYS A 54 1.94 -12.01 -11.18
C LYS A 54 0.90 -13.12 -11.26
#